data_AF-A0AAV3UWB9-F1
#
_entry.id   AF-A0AAV3UWB9-F1
#
_cell.length_a   1.000
_cell.length_b   1.000
_cell.length_c   1.000
_cell.angle_alpha   90.00
_cell.angle_beta   90.00
_cell.angle_gamma   90.00
#
_symmetry.space_group_name_H-M   'P 1'
#
loop_
_entity.id
_entity.type
_entity.pdbx_description
1 polymer ?
#
loop_
_entity_poly.entity_id
_entity_poly.type
_entity_poly.pdbx_seq_one_letter_code
_entity_poly.pdbx_strand_id
1 'polypeptide(L)'
;MCFDTEDEAKTIGNIVFNQGFNNRVSYWVTGDSNITIPSLGLLWAGFDPQPYCPSGGYPILIAFDSKNSTYDSDNVLRWAKTVLKAMLKEQAIET
;
A
#
# COMPACT_ATOMS: atom_id res chain seq x y z
N MET A 1 8.35 -5.29 -3.27
CA MET A 1 8.19 -6.74 -3.06
C MET A 1 7.41 -7.23 -4.26
N CYS A 2 7.87 -8.30 -4.87
CA CYS A 2 7.21 -8.94 -6.01
C CYS A 2 6.77 -10.32 -5.53
N PHE A 3 5.50 -10.64 -5.78
CA PHE A 3 4.89 -11.94 -5.49
C PHE A 3 4.96 -12.81 -6.73
N ASP A 4 4.89 -14.13 -6.57
CA ASP A 4 5.06 -15.07 -7.67
C ASP A 4 3.85 -15.04 -8.62
N THR A 5 2.66 -14.74 -8.07
CA THR A 5 1.40 -14.68 -8.83
C THR A 5 0.57 -13.44 -8.52
N GLU A 6 -0.32 -13.07 -9.45
CA GLU A 6 -1.28 -11.97 -9.23
C GLU A 6 -2.22 -12.29 -8.07
N ASP A 7 -2.68 -13.53 -7.95
CA ASP A 7 -3.57 -13.98 -6.88
C ASP A 7 -2.90 -13.90 -5.50
N GLU A 8 -1.60 -14.16 -5.42
CA GLU A 8 -0.82 -13.97 -4.19
C GLU A 8 -0.72 -12.48 -3.84
N ALA A 9 -0.34 -11.63 -4.81
CA ALA A 9 -0.29 -10.17 -4.61
C ALA A 9 -1.67 -9.62 -4.17
N LYS A 10 -2.74 -10.12 -4.77
CA LYS A 10 -4.13 -9.79 -4.40
C LYS A 10 -4.49 -10.27 -3.01
N THR A 11 -4.11 -11.49 -2.64
CA THR A 11 -4.39 -12.05 -1.31
C THR A 11 -3.69 -11.23 -0.24
N ILE A 12 -2.39 -11.00 -0.39
CA ILE A 12 -1.60 -10.20 0.56
C ILE A 12 -2.06 -8.74 0.56
N GLY A 13 -2.35 -8.16 -0.61
CA GLY A 13 -2.86 -6.80 -0.73
C GLY A 13 -4.19 -6.59 0.00
N ASN A 14 -5.12 -7.54 -0.14
CA ASN A 14 -6.38 -7.52 0.60
C ASN A 14 -6.18 -7.68 2.10
N ILE A 15 -5.29 -8.58 2.54
CA ILE A 15 -4.98 -8.75 3.97
C ILE A 15 -4.44 -7.45 4.56
N VAL A 16 -3.43 -6.85 3.91
CA VAL A 16 -2.84 -5.58 4.34
C VAL A 16 -3.90 -4.46 4.36
N PHE A 17 -4.73 -4.36 3.33
CA PHE A 17 -5.78 -3.36 3.27
C PHE A 17 -6.80 -3.52 4.42
N ASN A 18 -7.30 -4.74 4.63
CA ASN A 18 -8.29 -5.06 5.65
C ASN A 18 -7.73 -4.97 7.09
N GLN A 19 -6.42 -5.09 7.28
CA GLN A 19 -5.73 -4.82 8.55
C GLN A 19 -5.53 -3.33 8.84
N GLY A 20 -6.18 -2.45 8.09
CA GLY A 20 -6.24 -1.02 8.37
C GLY A 20 -5.07 -0.23 7.80
N PHE A 21 -4.55 -0.61 6.62
CA PHE A 21 -3.49 0.13 5.93
C PHE A 21 -3.75 1.64 5.91
N ASN A 22 -4.93 2.07 5.45
CA ASN A 22 -5.29 3.48 5.37
C ASN A 22 -5.31 4.17 6.75
N ASN A 23 -5.83 3.51 7.78
CA ASN A 23 -5.87 4.04 9.15
C ASN A 23 -4.46 4.21 9.74
N ARG A 24 -3.58 3.22 9.53
CA ARG A 24 -2.19 3.28 10.00
C ARG A 24 -1.42 4.40 9.28
N VAL A 25 -1.60 4.57 7.98
CA VAL A 25 -1.00 5.71 7.25
C VAL A 25 -1.55 7.03 7.79
N SER A 26 -2.86 7.12 8.03
CA SER A 26 -3.48 8.33 8.55
C SER A 26 -2.93 8.75 9.91
N TYR A 27 -2.72 7.79 10.82
CA TYR A 27 -2.09 8.07 12.12
C TYR A 27 -0.71 8.74 11.95
N TRP A 28 0.12 8.27 11.03
CA TRP A 28 1.44 8.84 10.80
C TRP A 28 1.42 10.21 10.09
N VAL A 29 0.42 10.45 9.24
CA VAL A 29 0.28 11.72 8.50
C VAL A 29 -0.39 12.80 9.34
N THR A 30 -1.40 12.44 10.14
CA THR A 30 -2.32 13.39 10.81
C THR A 30 -2.24 13.34 12.34
N GLY A 31 -1.71 12.26 12.90
CA GLY A 31 -1.79 11.96 14.33
C GLY A 31 -3.09 11.27 14.76
N ASP A 32 -4.05 11.05 13.85
CA ASP A 32 -5.34 10.43 14.13
C ASP A 32 -5.68 9.34 13.09
N SER A 33 -5.85 8.10 13.56
CA SER A 33 -6.17 6.96 12.70
C SER A 33 -7.61 6.97 12.14
N ASN A 34 -8.48 7.82 12.67
CA ASN A 34 -9.89 7.92 12.26
C ASN A 34 -10.11 8.90 11.10
N ILE A 35 -9.10 9.71 10.78
CA ILE A 35 -9.16 10.61 9.64
C ILE A 35 -8.92 9.81 8.36
N THR A 36 -9.78 9.96 7.37
CA THR A 36 -9.55 9.37 6.05
C THR A 36 -8.62 10.28 5.25
N ILE A 37 -7.56 9.72 4.67
CA ILE A 37 -6.80 10.35 3.59
C ILE A 37 -7.52 10.02 2.28
N PRO A 38 -8.17 11.00 1.61
CA PRO A 38 -8.88 10.75 0.37
C PRO A 38 -7.93 10.21 -0.70
N SER A 39 -8.47 9.33 -1.54
CA SER A 39 -7.76 8.78 -2.69
C SER A 39 -6.46 8.01 -2.39
N LEU A 40 -6.22 7.62 -1.12
CA LEU A 40 -5.18 6.69 -0.74
C LEU A 40 -5.70 5.24 -0.79
N GLY A 41 -4.93 4.35 -1.41
CA GLY A 41 -5.25 2.92 -1.45
C GLY A 41 -4.09 2.07 -1.94
N LEU A 42 -4.41 0.82 -2.27
CA LEU A 42 -3.48 -0.17 -2.81
C LEU A 42 -4.00 -0.71 -4.15
N LEU A 43 -3.09 -1.03 -5.05
CA LEU A 43 -3.34 -1.68 -6.33
C LEU A 43 -2.48 -2.93 -6.45
N TRP A 44 -3.04 -4.02 -6.95
CA TRP A 44 -2.33 -5.30 -7.15
C TRP A 44 -2.65 -5.96 -8.50
N ALA A 45 -3.58 -5.38 -9.27
CA ALA A 45 -3.98 -5.85 -10.60
C ALA A 45 -4.41 -4.67 -11.48
N GLY A 46 -4.58 -4.92 -12.79
CA GLY A 46 -5.08 -3.92 -13.74
C GLY A 46 -4.03 -2.92 -14.25
N PHE A 47 -2.74 -3.23 -14.11
CA PHE A 47 -1.61 -2.46 -14.64
C PHE A 47 -0.52 -3.39 -15.16
N ASP A 48 0.43 -2.87 -15.96
CA ASP A 48 1.61 -3.63 -16.38
C ASP A 48 2.60 -3.78 -15.20
N PRO A 49 2.88 -5.01 -14.73
CA PRO A 49 3.77 -5.22 -13.59
C PRO A 49 5.26 -5.07 -13.93
N GLN A 50 5.65 -5.17 -15.20
CA GLN A 50 7.07 -5.18 -15.63
C GLN A 50 7.89 -3.97 -15.16
N PRO A 51 7.39 -2.72 -15.18
CA PRO A 51 8.13 -1.56 -14.69
C PRO A 51 8.47 -1.61 -13.19
N TYR A 52 7.75 -2.42 -12.41
CA TYR A 52 7.89 -2.53 -10.97
C TYR A 52 8.58 -3.82 -10.53
N CYS A 53 8.41 -4.89 -11.32
CA CYS A 53 9.01 -6.20 -11.13
C CYS A 53 9.70 -6.65 -12.45
N PRO A 54 10.87 -6.08 -12.80
CA PRO A 54 11.53 -6.33 -14.09
C PRO A 54 11.98 -7.77 -14.30
N SER A 55 12.23 -8.50 -13.21
CA SER A 55 12.61 -9.92 -13.24
C SER A 55 11.40 -10.86 -13.24
N GLY A 56 10.18 -10.33 -13.40
CA GLY A 56 8.94 -11.08 -13.25
C GLY A 56 8.33 -10.97 -11.85
N GLY A 57 7.07 -11.39 -11.74
CA GLY A 57 6.26 -11.30 -10.52
C GLY A 57 5.28 -10.12 -10.51
N TYR A 58 4.51 -10.01 -9.44
CA TYR A 58 3.39 -9.09 -9.30
C TYR A 58 3.58 -8.21 -8.06
N PRO A 59 3.55 -6.87 -8.17
CA PRO A 59 3.73 -5.99 -7.03
C PRO A 59 2.39 -5.63 -6.36
N ILE A 60 2.47 -5.17 -5.10
CA ILE A 60 1.45 -4.32 -4.49
C ILE A 60 1.95 -2.88 -4.57
N LEU A 61 1.17 -2.01 -5.21
CA LEU A 61 1.46 -0.60 -5.41
C LEU A 61 0.60 0.27 -4.50
N ILE A 62 1.16 1.42 -4.11
CA ILE A 62 0.41 2.47 -3.41
C ILE A 62 -0.22 3.36 -4.47
N ALA A 63 -1.53 3.53 -4.39
CA ALA A 63 -2.27 4.51 -5.18
C ALA A 63 -2.57 5.72 -4.31
N PHE A 64 -2.19 6.90 -4.80
CA PHE A 64 -2.55 8.17 -4.17
C PHE A 64 -2.74 9.25 -5.23
N ASP A 65 -3.95 9.81 -5.29
CA ASP A 65 -4.25 10.98 -6.13
C ASP A 65 -4.28 12.24 -5.26
N SER A 66 -3.24 13.05 -5.38
CA SER A 66 -3.10 14.28 -4.60
C SER A 66 -4.06 15.39 -5.02
N LYS A 67 -4.65 15.32 -6.23
CA LYS A 67 -5.59 16.36 -6.71
C LYS A 67 -6.82 16.49 -5.82
N ASN A 68 -7.19 15.42 -5.13
CA ASN A 68 -8.37 15.35 -4.26
C ASN A 68 -7.99 15.37 -2.76
N SER A 69 -6.74 15.69 -2.43
CA SER A 69 -6.23 15.65 -1.06
C SER A 69 -5.62 17.00 -0.66
N THR A 70 -5.89 17.43 0.57
CA THR A 70 -5.25 18.59 1.18
C THR A 70 -3.90 18.24 1.82
N TYR A 71 -3.54 16.95 1.85
CA TYR A 71 -2.31 16.46 2.46
C TYR A 71 -1.13 16.55 1.50
N ASP A 72 0.04 16.89 2.05
CA ASP A 72 1.30 16.89 1.31
C ASP A 72 1.59 15.51 0.71
N SER A 73 1.85 15.49 -0.60
CA SER A 73 1.93 14.23 -1.35
C SER A 73 3.15 13.41 -1.00
N ASP A 74 4.28 14.07 -0.78
CA ASP A 74 5.53 13.41 -0.43
C ASP A 74 5.43 12.81 0.97
N ASN A 75 4.80 13.51 1.92
CA ASN A 75 4.55 13.00 3.26
C ASN A 75 3.62 11.78 3.25
N VAL A 76 2.49 11.84 2.52
CA VAL A 76 1.56 10.71 2.40
C VAL A 76 2.25 9.50 1.79
N LEU A 77 2.93 9.67 0.65
CA LEU A 77 3.61 8.57 -0.05
C LEU A 77 4.75 7.98 0.78
N ARG A 78 5.49 8.82 1.53
CA ARG A 78 6.54 8.36 2.45
C ARG A 78 5.97 7.45 3.53
N TRP A 79 4.90 7.87 4.21
CA TRP A 79 4.29 7.08 5.27
C TRP A 79 3.58 5.84 4.73
N ALA A 80 2.89 5.95 3.60
CA ALA A 80 2.30 4.81 2.90
C ALA A 80 3.33 3.73 2.60
N LYS A 81 4.51 4.09 2.09
CA LYS A 81 5.62 3.15 1.84
C LYS A 81 6.13 2.50 3.14
N THR A 82 6.31 3.29 4.20
CA THR A 82 6.76 2.79 5.51
C THR A 82 5.76 1.79 6.09
N VAL A 83 4.48 2.15 6.11
CA VAL A 83 3.40 1.31 6.66
C VAL A 83 3.24 0.04 5.84
N LEU A 84 3.18 0.14 4.50
CA LEU A 84 3.07 -1.05 3.65
C LEU A 84 4.22 -2.02 3.91
N LYS A 85 5.45 -1.51 3.99
CA LYS A 85 6.64 -2.34 4.28
C LYS A 85 6.57 -2.98 5.66
N ALA A 86 6.06 -2.27 6.68
CA ALA A 86 5.89 -2.82 8.02
C ALA A 86 4.84 -3.94 8.03
N MET A 87 3.67 -3.70 7.43
CA MET A 87 2.58 -4.68 7.38
C MET A 87 2.95 -5.92 6.58
N LEU A 88 3.68 -5.77 5.46
CA LEU A 88 4.19 -6.91 4.71
C LEU A 88 5.16 -7.77 5.53
N LYS A 89 5.98 -7.16 6.40
CA LYS A 89 6.84 -7.91 7.32
C LYS A 89 6.05 -8.61 8.41
N GLU A 90 4.99 -7.98 8.93
CA GLU A 90 4.08 -8.61 9.89
C GLU A 90 3.46 -9.89 9.30
N GLN A 91 3.09 -9.87 8.01
CA GLN A 91 2.58 -11.06 7.32
C GLN A 91 3.64 -12.14 7.08
N ALA A 92 4.89 -11.74 6.81
CA ALA A 92 6.00 -12.66 6.55
C ALA A 92 6.62 -13.28 7.81
N ILE A 93 6.17 -12.91 9.02
CA ILE A 93 6.61 -13.50 10.30
C ILE A 93 5.68 -14.66 10.73
N GLU A 94 4.57 -14.90 10.02
CA GLU A 94 3.63 -15.99 10.31
C GLU A 94 3.80 -17.25 9.43
N THR A 95 4.86 -17.34 8.60
CA THR A 95 5.18 -18.56 7.80
C THR A 95 6.37 -19.34 8.35
#